data_AF-A0A433EW57-F1
#
_entry.id   AF-A0A433EW57-F1
#
_cell.length_a   1.000
_cell.length_b   1.000
_cell.length_c   1.000
_cell.angle_alpha   90.00
_cell.angle_beta   90.00
_cell.angle_gamma   90.00
#
_symmetry.space_group_name_H-M   'P 1'
#
loop_
_entity.id
_entity.type
_entity.pdbx_description
1 polymer ?
#
loop_
_entity_poly.entity_id
_entity_poly.type
_entity_poly.pdbx_seq_one_letter_code
_entity_poly.pdbx_strand_id
1 'polypeptide(L)'
;MMLRTIVLTVLLLVLFLTTGCATSEAKPLNYQADDEIVVLALGLGRSDWAMWRFAKRLENANYKVCLLDYATIGVSVASVLDETASQIDVCLQNAPKVHFVGHSLGGLVIRAYLQNHEEALEAVNVGKVVLVGTPNKGSELADHYNDSWLMNLGGGISRALVTGTRSLGNNLDAVDFTIGIIAGTKPLGLTNDRFNGPNDGLVSVESTKLEGMTDFITIDVGHSQMRYSEEVAKQTVHFLQKGAFDH
;
A
#
# COMPACT_ATOMS: atom_id res chain seq x y z
N MET A 1 -26.44 17.82 6.88
CA MET A 1 -25.79 16.59 7.38
C MET A 1 -26.09 15.39 6.49
N MET A 2 -27.36 15.06 6.24
CA MET A 2 -27.78 13.89 5.44
C MET A 2 -27.26 13.88 3.99
N LEU A 3 -27.29 15.01 3.26
CA LEU A 3 -26.77 15.11 1.89
C LEU A 3 -25.25 14.89 1.81
N ARG A 4 -24.49 15.39 2.79
CA ARG A 4 -23.03 15.17 2.87
C ARG A 4 -22.71 13.69 3.10
N THR A 5 -23.45 13.02 3.99
CA THR A 5 -23.30 11.58 4.24
C THR A 5 -23.61 10.77 2.99
N ILE A 6 -24.70 11.08 2.28
CA ILE A 6 -25.09 10.38 1.04
C ILE A 6 -24.01 10.57 -0.05
N VAL A 7 -23.51 11.79 -0.26
CA VAL A 7 -22.45 12.06 -1.24
C VAL A 7 -21.16 11.33 -0.87
N LEU A 8 -20.78 11.28 0.41
CA LEU A 8 -19.58 10.57 0.86
C LEU A 8 -19.71 9.05 0.70
N THR A 9 -20.87 8.49 1.04
CA THR A 9 -21.17 7.07 0.85
C THR A 9 -21.13 6.70 -0.63
N VAL A 10 -21.67 7.56 -1.51
CA VAL A 10 -21.60 7.36 -2.97
C VAL A 10 -20.15 7.48 -3.49
N LEU A 11 -19.34 8.41 -2.97
CA LEU A 11 -17.93 8.54 -3.33
C LEU A 11 -17.10 7.33 -2.91
N LEU A 12 -17.29 6.85 -1.68
CA LEU A 12 -16.68 5.60 -1.23
C LEU A 12 -17.18 4.41 -2.06
N LEU A 13 -18.47 4.35 -2.42
CA LEU A 13 -18.99 3.34 -3.34
C LEU A 13 -18.36 3.40 -4.73
N VAL A 14 -18.18 4.58 -5.32
CA VAL A 14 -17.47 4.74 -6.60
C VAL A 14 -15.98 4.37 -6.46
N LEU A 15 -15.42 4.53 -5.26
CA LEU A 15 -14.12 3.98 -4.89
C LEU A 15 -14.10 2.44 -4.83
N PHE A 16 -15.23 1.79 -4.55
CA PHE A 16 -15.40 0.33 -4.58
C PHE A 16 -15.87 -0.22 -5.95
N LEU A 17 -16.54 0.59 -6.77
CA LEU A 17 -17.24 0.15 -8.00
C LEU A 17 -16.38 0.13 -9.27
N THR A 18 -15.12 0.60 -9.25
CA THR A 18 -14.20 0.32 -10.39
C THR A 18 -13.57 -1.06 -10.20
N THR A 19 -14.42 -2.07 -10.25
CA THR A 19 -14.05 -3.46 -10.16
C THR A 19 -13.27 -3.84 -11.42
N GLY A 20 -12.03 -4.26 -11.27
CA GLY A 20 -11.45 -5.19 -12.22
C GLY A 20 -11.37 -6.56 -11.54
N CYS A 21 -11.57 -7.62 -12.31
CA CYS A 21 -11.32 -8.97 -11.82
C CYS A 21 -9.83 -9.09 -11.52
N ALA A 22 -9.49 -9.48 -10.29
CA ALA A 22 -8.13 -9.90 -9.98
C ALA A 22 -7.83 -11.18 -10.76
N THR A 23 -6.76 -11.17 -11.53
CA THR A 23 -6.15 -12.35 -12.12
C THR A 23 -5.20 -12.96 -11.10
N SER A 24 -5.66 -14.03 -10.47
CA SER A 24 -5.03 -14.72 -9.33
C SER A 24 -3.61 -15.29 -9.56
N GLU A 25 -2.99 -15.09 -10.72
CA GLU A 25 -1.69 -15.71 -11.05
C GLU A 25 -0.62 -14.65 -11.36
N ALA A 26 0.20 -14.35 -10.34
CA ALA A 26 1.52 -13.79 -10.58
C ALA A 26 2.31 -14.77 -11.46
N LYS A 27 2.82 -14.30 -12.59
CA LYS A 27 3.62 -15.14 -13.50
C LYS A 27 5.09 -15.07 -13.10
N PRO A 28 5.80 -16.21 -13.02
CA PRO A 28 7.24 -16.19 -12.77
C PRO A 28 7.93 -15.40 -13.87
N LEU A 29 8.72 -14.41 -13.48
CA LEU A 29 9.53 -13.61 -14.38
C LEU A 29 10.89 -14.30 -14.55
N ASN A 30 11.43 -14.26 -15.76
CA ASN A 30 12.79 -14.76 -16.03
C ASN A 30 13.79 -13.64 -15.75
N TYR A 31 14.45 -13.69 -14.60
CA TYR A 31 15.40 -12.68 -14.14
C TYR A 31 16.81 -12.94 -14.66
N GLN A 32 17.53 -11.88 -14.99
CA GLN A 32 18.98 -11.89 -15.20
C GLN A 32 19.70 -11.60 -13.87
N ALA A 33 20.99 -11.93 -13.79
CA ALA A 33 21.76 -11.83 -12.55
C ALA A 33 21.89 -10.40 -11.98
N ASP A 34 21.72 -9.38 -12.83
CA ASP A 34 21.83 -7.95 -12.51
C ASP A 34 20.47 -7.24 -12.42
N ASP A 35 19.35 -7.96 -12.58
CA ASP A 35 18.02 -7.35 -12.45
C ASP A 35 17.74 -6.91 -11.01
N GLU A 36 17.06 -5.76 -10.84
CA GLU A 36 16.44 -5.39 -9.56
C GLU A 36 14.92 -5.47 -9.71
N ILE A 37 14.28 -6.24 -8.84
CA ILE A 37 12.83 -6.46 -8.85
C ILE A 37 12.17 -5.50 -7.86
N VAL A 38 11.01 -4.96 -8.22
CA VAL A 38 10.09 -4.28 -7.31
C VAL A 38 8.80 -5.09 -7.23
N VAL A 39 8.52 -5.64 -6.05
CA VAL A 39 7.20 -6.12 -5.69
C VAL A 39 6.31 -4.90 -5.41
N LEU A 40 5.29 -4.72 -6.23
CA LEU A 40 4.38 -3.58 -6.17
C LEU A 40 3.01 -4.04 -5.68
N ALA A 41 2.60 -3.59 -4.49
CA ALA A 41 1.34 -3.99 -3.87
C ALA A 41 0.31 -2.85 -3.91
N LEU A 42 -0.87 -3.14 -4.47
CA LEU A 42 -2.02 -2.21 -4.53
C LEU A 42 -2.76 -2.06 -3.21
N GLY A 43 -3.59 -1.02 -3.13
CA GLY A 43 -4.60 -0.85 -2.08
C GLY A 43 -5.96 -1.45 -2.41
N LEU A 44 -6.89 -1.35 -1.46
CA LEU A 44 -8.26 -1.90 -1.47
C LEU A 44 -9.10 -1.51 -2.71
N GLY A 45 -9.85 -2.47 -3.25
CA GLY A 45 -11.01 -2.28 -4.13
C GLY A 45 -10.72 -1.98 -5.60
N ARG A 46 -9.51 -2.31 -6.09
CA ARG A 46 -9.04 -1.91 -7.43
C ARG A 46 -8.26 -3.05 -8.08
N SER A 47 -8.28 -3.10 -9.41
CA SER A 47 -7.40 -3.99 -10.18
C SER A 47 -6.02 -3.38 -10.39
N ASP A 48 -5.09 -4.25 -10.80
CA ASP A 48 -3.74 -3.95 -11.27
C ASP A 48 -3.59 -2.73 -12.16
N TRP A 49 -4.57 -2.49 -13.02
CA TRP A 49 -4.57 -1.33 -13.90
C TRP A 49 -4.47 -0.03 -13.11
N ALA A 50 -4.91 0.04 -11.86
CA ALA A 50 -4.78 1.26 -11.08
C ALA A 50 -3.32 1.65 -10.75
N MET A 51 -2.34 0.75 -10.91
CA MET A 51 -0.91 1.02 -10.72
C MET A 51 -0.10 1.10 -12.01
N TRP A 52 -0.71 0.96 -13.21
CA TRP A 52 0.05 0.86 -14.47
C TRP A 52 1.03 2.02 -14.66
N ARG A 53 0.67 3.26 -14.26
CA ARG A 53 1.56 4.43 -14.36
C ARG A 53 2.73 4.36 -13.39
N PHE A 54 2.51 3.84 -12.19
CA PHE A 54 3.57 3.68 -11.20
C PHE A 54 4.53 2.59 -11.66
N ALA A 55 3.99 1.41 -12.00
CA ALA A 55 4.75 0.30 -12.58
C ALA A 55 5.60 0.78 -13.77
N LYS A 56 4.99 1.52 -14.72
CA LYS A 56 5.72 2.02 -15.89
C LYS A 56 6.87 2.96 -15.53
N ARG A 57 6.74 3.76 -14.48
CA ARG A 57 7.83 4.65 -14.03
C ARG A 57 8.96 3.89 -13.36
N LEU A 58 8.64 2.83 -12.62
CA LEU A 58 9.64 1.92 -12.06
C LEU A 58 10.38 1.17 -13.18
N GLU A 59 9.65 0.65 -14.17
CA GLU A 59 10.24 0.02 -15.36
C GLU A 59 11.16 0.97 -16.14
N ASN A 60 10.74 2.22 -16.32
CA ASN A 60 11.56 3.25 -16.97
C ASN A 60 12.82 3.60 -16.16
N ALA A 61 12.85 3.28 -14.86
CA ALA A 61 14.02 3.38 -13.99
C ALA A 61 14.83 2.07 -13.93
N ASN A 62 14.59 1.14 -14.86
CA ASN A 62 15.25 -0.16 -15.03
C ASN A 62 14.92 -1.22 -13.95
N TYR A 63 13.79 -1.08 -13.25
CA TYR A 63 13.29 -2.15 -12.38
C TYR A 63 12.43 -3.16 -13.15
N LYS A 64 12.51 -4.44 -12.79
CA LYS A 64 11.46 -5.41 -13.13
C LYS A 64 10.32 -5.24 -12.12
N VAL A 65 9.08 -5.16 -12.57
CA VAL A 65 7.94 -4.98 -11.66
C VAL A 65 7.14 -6.27 -11.56
N CYS A 66 7.02 -6.80 -10.35
CA CYS A 66 6.07 -7.84 -10.01
C CYS A 66 4.87 -7.21 -9.32
N LEU A 67 3.76 -7.06 -10.04
CA LEU A 67 2.54 -6.45 -9.53
C LEU A 67 1.68 -7.50 -8.84
N LEU A 68 1.24 -7.24 -7.61
CA LEU A 68 0.33 -8.13 -6.89
C LEU A 68 -1.12 -7.83 -7.28
N ASP A 69 -1.85 -8.86 -7.68
CA ASP A 69 -3.24 -8.81 -8.12
C ASP A 69 -4.12 -9.69 -7.24
N TYR A 70 -4.73 -9.10 -6.22
CA TYR A 70 -5.42 -9.85 -5.17
C TYR A 70 -6.81 -9.29 -4.85
N ALA A 71 -7.72 -10.19 -4.47
CA ALA A 71 -9.06 -9.79 -4.09
C ALA A 71 -9.03 -8.99 -2.78
N THR A 72 -9.78 -7.89 -2.75
CA THR A 72 -9.76 -6.96 -1.60
C THR A 72 -11.15 -6.64 -1.05
N ILE A 73 -12.23 -7.04 -1.73
CA ILE A 73 -13.60 -6.76 -1.31
C ILE A 73 -14.25 -8.05 -0.84
N GLY A 74 -14.89 -8.01 0.33
CA GLY A 74 -15.66 -9.15 0.85
C GLY A 74 -14.81 -10.31 1.39
N VAL A 75 -13.49 -10.18 1.36
CA VAL A 75 -12.52 -11.20 1.81
C VAL A 75 -12.07 -10.98 3.25
N SER A 76 -11.63 -12.06 3.90
CA SER A 76 -11.04 -12.01 5.25
C SER A 76 -9.63 -11.44 5.20
N VAL A 77 -9.12 -10.96 6.34
CA VAL A 77 -7.72 -10.52 6.45
C VAL A 77 -6.77 -11.67 6.12
N ALA A 78 -6.99 -12.86 6.71
CA ALA A 78 -6.19 -14.05 6.45
C ALA A 78 -6.10 -14.38 4.96
N SER A 79 -7.23 -14.39 4.25
CA SER A 79 -7.25 -14.68 2.81
C SER A 79 -6.43 -13.69 1.99
N VAL A 80 -6.47 -12.40 2.33
CA VAL A 80 -5.65 -11.38 1.64
C VAL A 80 -4.17 -11.60 1.91
N LEU A 81 -3.81 -11.88 3.16
CA LEU A 81 -2.41 -12.12 3.54
C LEU A 81 -1.87 -13.39 2.90
N ASP A 82 -2.63 -14.49 2.89
CA ASP A 82 -2.23 -15.76 2.28
C ASP A 82 -2.08 -15.63 0.76
N GLU A 83 -3.02 -14.96 0.09
CA GLU A 83 -3.00 -14.74 -1.36
C GLU A 83 -1.80 -13.85 -1.76
N THR A 84 -1.60 -12.74 -1.05
CA THR A 84 -0.47 -11.84 -1.32
C THR A 84 0.86 -12.48 -1.01
N ALA A 85 0.97 -13.25 0.08
CA ALA A 85 2.20 -13.99 0.40
C ALA A 85 2.56 -14.98 -0.72
N SER A 86 1.58 -15.76 -1.18
CA SER A 86 1.78 -16.71 -2.28
C SER A 86 2.25 -16.02 -3.57
N GLN A 87 1.70 -14.85 -3.88
CA GLN A 87 2.14 -14.08 -5.05
C GLN A 87 3.54 -13.50 -4.88
N ILE A 88 3.87 -13.01 -3.67
CA ILE A 88 5.22 -12.52 -3.37
C ILE A 88 6.23 -13.65 -3.50
N ASP A 89 5.94 -14.85 -2.97
CA ASP A 89 6.82 -16.02 -3.11
C ASP A 89 7.12 -16.32 -4.57
N VAL A 90 6.12 -16.24 -5.46
CA VAL A 90 6.32 -16.39 -6.91
C VAL A 90 7.21 -15.29 -7.47
N CYS A 91 7.03 -14.03 -7.04
CA CYS A 91 7.89 -12.91 -7.45
C CYS A 91 9.35 -13.10 -7.02
N LEU A 92 9.60 -13.71 -5.84
CA LEU A 92 10.94 -13.90 -5.29
C LEU A 92 11.72 -15.03 -5.96
N GLN A 93 11.07 -15.96 -6.66
CA GLN A 93 11.74 -17.09 -7.29
C GLN A 93 12.83 -16.65 -8.26
N ASN A 94 14.08 -17.02 -7.96
CA ASN A 94 15.29 -16.66 -8.71
C ASN A 94 15.57 -15.15 -8.81
N ALA A 95 14.95 -14.33 -7.95
CA ALA A 95 15.16 -12.90 -7.94
C ALA A 95 16.52 -12.58 -7.29
N PRO A 96 17.49 -12.00 -8.03
CA PRO A 96 18.80 -11.67 -7.45
C PRO A 96 18.72 -10.58 -6.38
N LYS A 97 17.82 -9.60 -6.54
CA LYS A 97 17.58 -8.53 -5.57
C LYS A 97 16.15 -8.00 -5.64
N VAL A 98 15.50 -7.84 -4.48
CA VAL A 98 14.08 -7.48 -4.40
C VAL A 98 13.84 -6.27 -3.51
N HIS A 99 13.09 -5.31 -4.06
CA HIS A 99 12.54 -4.16 -3.38
C HIS A 99 11.03 -4.32 -3.21
N PHE A 100 10.47 -3.60 -2.25
CA PHE A 100 9.03 -3.63 -1.99
C PHE A 100 8.47 -2.21 -2.04
N VAL A 101 7.35 -2.03 -2.74
CA VAL A 101 6.63 -0.75 -2.81
C VAL A 101 5.16 -1.02 -2.56
N GLY A 102 4.62 -0.47 -1.48
CA GLY A 102 3.23 -0.67 -1.09
C GLY A 102 2.46 0.63 -1.07
N HIS A 103 1.31 0.68 -1.74
CA HIS A 103 0.37 1.80 -1.62
C HIS A 103 -0.79 1.44 -0.70
N SER A 104 -1.10 2.30 0.28
CA SER A 104 -2.25 2.10 1.18
C SER A 104 -2.21 0.71 1.85
N LEU A 105 -3.28 -0.10 1.75
CA LEU A 105 -3.33 -1.50 2.19
C LEU A 105 -2.16 -2.35 1.66
N GLY A 106 -1.66 -2.07 0.45
CA GLY A 106 -0.50 -2.76 -0.13
C GLY A 106 0.77 -2.68 0.73
N GLY A 107 0.93 -1.59 1.48
CA GLY A 107 2.03 -1.50 2.45
C GLY A 107 1.83 -2.39 3.67
N LEU A 108 0.59 -2.62 4.10
CA LEU A 108 0.31 -3.53 5.22
C LEU A 108 0.53 -4.99 4.84
N VAL A 109 0.15 -5.40 3.63
CA VAL A 109 0.41 -6.78 3.18
C VAL A 109 1.91 -7.03 3.00
N ILE A 110 2.67 -6.05 2.51
CA ILE A 110 4.14 -6.12 2.46
C ILE A 110 4.72 -6.24 3.87
N ARG A 111 4.29 -5.40 4.82
CA ARG A 111 4.76 -5.50 6.22
C ARG A 111 4.45 -6.86 6.83
N ALA A 112 3.25 -7.40 6.60
CA ALA A 112 2.86 -8.72 7.06
C ALA A 112 3.72 -9.83 6.43
N TYR A 113 4.07 -9.70 5.15
CA TYR A 113 4.98 -10.64 4.50
C TYR A 113 6.39 -10.58 5.11
N LEU A 114 6.95 -9.36 5.22
CA LEU A 114 8.28 -9.11 5.79
C LEU A 114 8.45 -9.64 7.22
N GLN A 115 7.37 -9.61 8.01
CA GLN A 115 7.37 -10.13 9.37
C GLN A 115 7.29 -11.66 9.45
N ASN A 116 6.58 -12.31 8.53
CA ASN A 116 6.18 -13.72 8.70
C ASN A 116 6.89 -14.71 7.74
N HIS A 117 7.72 -14.23 6.80
CA HIS A 117 8.33 -15.06 5.75
C HIS A 117 9.87 -14.93 5.73
N GLU A 118 10.50 -14.97 6.90
CA GLU A 118 11.96 -14.82 7.04
C GLU A 118 12.76 -15.80 6.16
N GLU A 119 12.38 -17.09 6.13
CA GLU A 119 13.07 -18.11 5.31
C GLU A 119 13.07 -17.76 3.80
N ALA A 120 11.96 -17.20 3.29
CA ALA A 120 11.87 -16.80 1.88
C ALA A 120 12.73 -15.55 1.60
N LEU A 121 12.83 -14.65 2.57
CA LEU A 121 13.63 -13.42 2.49
C LEU A 121 15.13 -13.71 2.57
N GLU A 122 15.56 -14.74 3.32
CA GLU A 122 16.95 -15.19 3.37
C GLU A 122 17.47 -15.73 2.02
N ALA A 123 16.55 -16.24 1.18
CA ALA A 123 16.89 -16.79 -0.13
C ALA A 123 17.14 -15.72 -1.21
N VAL A 124 16.89 -14.44 -0.91
CA VAL A 124 17.04 -13.32 -1.85
C VAL A 124 17.82 -12.16 -1.24
N ASN A 125 18.42 -11.31 -2.06
CA ASN A 125 18.97 -10.05 -1.58
C ASN A 125 17.84 -9.04 -1.38
N VAL A 126 17.35 -8.90 -0.15
CA VAL A 126 16.33 -7.90 0.16
C VAL A 126 16.93 -6.50 0.14
N GLY A 127 16.38 -5.66 -0.72
CA GLY A 127 16.75 -4.27 -0.89
C GLY A 127 16.00 -3.36 0.07
N LYS A 128 15.24 -2.43 -0.51
CA LYS A 128 14.58 -1.32 0.21
C LYS A 128 13.08 -1.40 0.09
N VAL A 129 12.40 -0.86 1.09
CA VAL A 129 10.94 -0.86 1.20
C VAL A 129 10.44 0.59 1.14
N VAL A 130 9.44 0.87 0.32
CA VAL A 130 8.77 2.18 0.27
C VAL A 130 7.29 2.02 0.55
N LEU A 131 6.81 2.69 1.60
CA LEU A 131 5.41 2.70 2.01
C LEU A 131 4.78 4.05 1.61
N VAL A 132 3.80 3.99 0.72
CA VAL A 132 3.16 5.17 0.12
C VAL A 132 1.74 5.30 0.64
N GLY A 133 1.50 6.29 1.49
CA GLY A 133 0.17 6.52 2.10
C GLY A 133 -0.35 5.32 2.90
N THR A 134 0.53 4.44 3.37
CA THR A 134 0.14 3.23 4.10
C THR A 134 -0.40 3.61 5.49
N PRO A 135 -1.60 3.14 5.90
CA PRO A 135 -2.16 3.41 7.22
C PRO A 135 -1.49 2.52 8.27
N ASN A 136 -0.22 2.77 8.55
CA ASN A 136 0.61 1.95 9.45
C ASN A 136 0.06 1.87 10.87
N LYS A 137 -0.68 2.89 11.32
CA LYS A 137 -1.39 2.90 12.62
C LYS A 137 -2.91 2.81 12.50
N GLY A 138 -3.41 2.48 11.30
CA GLY A 138 -4.83 2.53 10.95
C GLY A 138 -5.27 3.84 10.31
N SER A 139 -6.57 4.05 10.14
CA SER A 139 -7.13 5.30 9.63
C SER A 139 -8.20 5.78 10.58
N GLU A 140 -8.07 7.01 11.07
CA GLU A 140 -9.06 7.68 11.90
C GLU A 140 -10.40 7.78 11.14
N LEU A 141 -10.34 7.93 9.82
CA LEU A 141 -11.52 7.90 8.97
C LEU A 141 -12.20 6.53 9.00
N ALA A 142 -11.45 5.43 9.01
CA ALA A 142 -12.04 4.09 9.10
C ALA A 142 -12.76 3.88 10.45
N ASP A 143 -12.27 4.46 11.54
CA ASP A 143 -12.94 4.40 12.85
C ASP A 143 -14.34 5.01 12.80
N HIS A 144 -14.48 6.15 12.11
CA HIS A 144 -15.76 6.84 11.96
C HIS A 144 -16.82 6.06 11.17
N TYR A 145 -16.40 5.08 10.35
CA TYR A 145 -17.29 4.30 9.48
C TYR A 145 -17.35 2.81 9.85
N ASN A 146 -16.72 2.40 10.95
CA ASN A 146 -16.56 0.99 11.34
C ASN A 146 -17.87 0.18 11.40
N ASP A 147 -19.00 0.83 11.72
CA ASP A 147 -20.32 0.18 11.79
C ASP A 147 -21.21 0.48 10.57
N SER A 148 -20.66 1.09 9.52
CA SER A 148 -21.41 1.39 8.30
C SER A 148 -21.59 0.15 7.43
N TRP A 149 -22.76 0.08 6.78
CA TRP A 149 -23.08 -0.98 5.80
C TRP A 149 -22.03 -1.11 4.69
N LEU A 150 -21.30 -0.03 4.38
CA LEU A 150 -20.26 0.00 3.37
C LEU A 150 -18.98 -0.73 3.83
N MET A 151 -18.61 -0.60 5.11
CA MET A 151 -17.51 -1.39 5.69
C MET A 151 -17.88 -2.86 5.82
N ASN A 152 -19.16 -3.18 6.05
CA ASN A 152 -19.66 -4.55 6.02
C ASN A 152 -19.59 -5.17 4.62
N LEU A 153 -19.87 -4.39 3.56
CA LEU A 153 -19.73 -4.81 2.17
C LEU A 153 -18.26 -4.98 1.75
N GLY A 154 -17.37 -4.12 2.29
CA GLY A 154 -15.93 -4.16 2.04
C GLY A 154 -15.21 -5.36 2.68
N GLY A 155 -15.85 -6.11 3.58
CA GLY A 155 -15.31 -7.36 4.14
C GLY A 155 -14.38 -7.19 5.36
N GLY A 156 -13.68 -8.27 5.71
CA GLY A 156 -12.81 -8.31 6.90
C GLY A 156 -11.62 -7.37 6.79
N ILE A 157 -11.02 -7.26 5.60
CA ILE A 157 -9.83 -6.42 5.39
C ILE A 157 -10.14 -4.92 5.55
N SER A 158 -11.30 -4.47 5.09
CA SER A 158 -11.73 -3.07 5.27
C SER A 158 -11.84 -2.72 6.76
N ARG A 159 -12.40 -3.63 7.58
CA ARG A 159 -12.55 -3.44 9.03
C ARG A 159 -11.23 -3.50 9.80
N ALA A 160 -10.17 -4.05 9.21
CA ALA A 160 -8.85 -4.11 9.82
C ALA A 160 -8.01 -2.84 9.55
N LEU A 161 -8.50 -1.90 8.74
CA LEU A 161 -7.84 -0.61 8.48
C LEU A 161 -8.13 0.46 9.55
N VAL A 162 -8.90 0.10 10.59
CA VAL A 162 -9.18 0.94 11.77
C VAL A 162 -7.93 1.21 12.60
N THR A 163 -8.01 2.12 13.57
CA THR A 163 -6.96 2.31 14.58
C THR A 163 -7.16 1.36 15.79
N GLY A 164 -6.26 1.41 16.77
CA GLY A 164 -6.36 0.62 18.00
C GLY A 164 -6.11 -0.88 17.78
N THR A 165 -6.67 -1.71 18.68
CA THR A 165 -6.35 -3.15 18.79
C THR A 165 -6.86 -4.01 17.64
N ARG A 166 -7.83 -3.52 16.86
CA ARG A 166 -8.34 -4.22 15.67
C ARG A 166 -7.60 -3.83 14.38
N SER A 167 -6.65 -2.89 14.49
CA SER A 167 -5.86 -2.42 13.36
C SER A 167 -4.88 -3.50 12.92
N LEU A 168 -4.90 -3.89 11.64
CA LEU A 168 -3.84 -4.71 11.08
C LEU A 168 -2.48 -4.03 11.26
N GLY A 169 -2.40 -2.72 10.99
CA GLY A 169 -1.15 -1.97 11.07
C GLY A 169 -0.52 -1.95 12.48
N ASN A 170 -1.32 -1.79 13.54
CA ASN A 170 -0.83 -1.80 14.93
C ASN A 170 -0.53 -3.21 15.46
N ASN A 171 -1.03 -4.27 14.81
CA ASN A 171 -0.71 -5.66 15.17
C ASN A 171 0.45 -6.22 14.34
N LEU A 172 1.07 -5.40 13.50
CA LEU A 172 2.31 -5.74 12.81
C LEU A 172 3.47 -5.09 13.55
N ASP A 173 4.49 -5.88 13.83
CA ASP A 173 5.68 -5.45 14.54
C ASP A 173 6.51 -4.49 13.68
N ALA A 174 7.50 -3.85 14.32
CA ALA A 174 8.56 -3.18 13.60
C ALA A 174 9.45 -4.25 12.94
N VAL A 175 9.83 -4.00 11.69
CA VAL A 175 10.73 -4.88 10.92
C VAL A 175 12.02 -4.13 10.61
N ASP A 176 13.16 -4.81 10.70
CA ASP A 176 14.49 -4.22 10.52
C ASP A 176 14.88 -4.15 9.03
N PHE A 177 14.21 -3.26 8.29
CA PHE A 177 14.50 -2.99 6.88
C PHE A 177 14.72 -1.51 6.64
N THR A 178 15.43 -1.19 5.55
CA THR A 178 15.53 0.19 5.05
C THR A 178 14.17 0.64 4.49
N ILE A 179 13.39 1.33 5.32
CA ILE A 179 12.00 1.72 5.02
C ILE A 179 11.90 3.24 4.80
N GLY A 180 11.42 3.63 3.63
CA GLY A 180 11.07 5.01 3.30
C GLY A 180 9.56 5.20 3.35
N ILE A 181 9.11 6.32 3.91
CA ILE A 181 7.67 6.64 4.00
C ILE A 181 7.34 7.89 3.20
N ILE A 182 6.40 7.75 2.26
CA ILE A 182 5.83 8.87 1.50
C ILE A 182 4.41 9.12 1.99
N ALA A 183 4.16 10.31 2.55
CA ALA A 183 2.84 10.71 3.03
C ALA A 183 2.22 11.81 2.14
N GLY A 184 0.91 11.74 1.91
CA GLY A 184 0.18 12.78 1.19
C GLY A 184 -0.37 13.82 2.14
N THR A 185 -0.49 15.05 1.63
CA THR A 185 -0.95 16.19 2.43
C THR A 185 -2.12 16.94 1.80
N LYS A 186 -2.63 16.48 0.66
CA LYS A 186 -3.78 17.10 0.00
C LYS A 186 -5.08 16.49 0.52
N PRO A 187 -5.82 17.20 1.40
CA PRO A 187 -7.01 16.64 2.00
C PRO A 187 -8.16 16.56 1.00
N LEU A 188 -9.12 15.69 1.30
CA LEU A 188 -10.42 15.71 0.65
C LEU A 188 -11.39 16.54 1.50
N GLY A 189 -11.99 17.58 0.91
CA GLY A 189 -12.81 18.54 1.66
C GLY A 189 -14.02 17.94 2.40
N LEU A 190 -14.42 16.72 2.06
CA LEU A 190 -15.52 16.01 2.72
C LEU A 190 -15.10 15.15 3.93
N THR A 191 -13.80 14.85 4.08
CA THR A 191 -13.24 14.02 5.16
C THR A 191 -12.25 14.77 6.05
N ASN A 192 -11.79 15.95 5.64
CA ASN A 192 -10.75 16.70 6.34
C ASN A 192 -11.10 17.02 7.81
N ASP A 193 -12.36 17.21 8.13
CA ASP A 193 -12.84 17.47 9.51
C ASP A 193 -12.79 16.24 10.42
N ARG A 194 -12.31 15.10 9.92
CA ARG A 194 -12.09 13.85 10.66
C ARG A 194 -10.63 13.65 11.08
N PHE A 195 -9.74 14.56 10.70
CA PHE A 195 -8.32 14.48 11.00
C PHE A 195 -7.89 15.69 11.83
N ASN A 196 -7.03 15.47 12.82
CA ASN A 196 -6.47 16.54 13.66
C ASN A 196 -5.22 17.21 13.05
N GLY A 197 -4.76 16.74 11.88
CA GLY A 197 -3.54 17.21 11.23
C GLY A 197 -3.53 16.96 9.72
N PRO A 198 -2.38 17.18 9.04
CA PRO A 198 -2.24 16.94 7.61
C PRO A 198 -2.64 15.51 7.23
N ASN A 199 -3.36 15.38 6.12
CA ASN A 199 -3.89 14.11 5.63
C ASN A 199 -4.05 14.16 4.11
N ASP A 200 -4.16 12.98 3.51
CA ASP A 200 -4.34 12.80 2.08
C ASP A 200 -5.83 12.57 1.68
N GLY A 201 -6.74 12.83 2.63
CA GLY A 201 -8.17 12.58 2.53
C GLY A 201 -8.62 11.21 3.04
N LEU A 202 -7.72 10.23 3.23
CA LEU A 202 -8.05 8.91 3.79
C LEU A 202 -7.15 8.49 4.96
N VAL A 203 -5.90 8.96 4.99
CA VAL A 203 -4.91 8.60 6.01
C VAL A 203 -4.22 9.88 6.49
N SER A 204 -4.03 10.01 7.80
CA SER A 204 -3.26 11.10 8.38
C SER A 204 -1.76 10.89 8.18
N VAL A 205 -1.00 11.98 8.08
CA VAL A 205 0.47 11.91 8.02
C VAL A 205 1.06 11.20 9.24
N GLU A 206 0.48 11.37 10.43
CA GLU A 206 0.98 10.70 11.63
C GLU A 206 0.73 9.19 11.63
N SER A 207 -0.35 8.75 11.01
CA SER A 207 -0.64 7.33 10.87
C SER A 207 0.27 6.63 9.86
N THR A 208 0.80 7.34 8.85
CA THR A 208 1.74 6.73 7.91
C THR A 208 3.09 6.45 8.52
N LYS A 209 3.50 7.15 9.58
CA LYS A 209 4.83 7.00 10.19
C LYS A 209 4.99 5.65 10.91
N LEU A 210 6.19 5.09 10.81
CA LEU A 210 6.65 3.94 11.59
C LEU A 210 7.83 4.34 12.46
N GLU A 211 7.95 3.70 13.61
CA GLU A 211 9.20 3.70 14.35
C GLU A 211 10.27 2.96 13.54
N GLY A 212 11.50 3.47 13.54
CA GLY A 212 12.62 2.89 12.79
C GLY A 212 12.62 3.18 11.28
N MET A 213 11.71 4.01 10.76
CA MET A 213 11.77 4.43 9.34
C MET A 213 13.09 5.16 9.04
N THR A 214 13.70 4.84 7.90
CA THR A 214 15.00 5.39 7.48
C THR A 214 14.87 6.84 7.03
N ASP A 215 13.82 7.14 6.25
CA ASP A 215 13.53 8.51 5.81
C ASP A 215 12.02 8.68 5.60
N PHE A 216 11.59 9.94 5.59
CA PHE A 216 10.19 10.33 5.50
C PHE A 216 10.04 11.62 4.68
N ILE A 217 9.08 11.63 3.76
CA ILE A 217 8.74 12.83 2.99
C ILE A 217 7.23 13.02 2.86
N THR A 218 6.79 14.29 2.84
CA THR A 218 5.42 14.67 2.52
C THR A 218 5.32 15.25 1.11
N ILE A 219 4.26 14.88 0.38
CA ILE A 219 3.97 15.41 -0.96
C ILE A 219 2.55 15.98 -0.98
N ASP A 220 2.34 17.12 -1.66
CA ASP A 220 0.99 17.71 -1.87
C ASP A 220 0.19 16.89 -2.89
N VAL A 221 -0.30 15.73 -2.47
CA VAL A 221 -1.05 14.79 -3.28
C VAL A 221 -2.11 14.07 -2.43
N GLY A 222 -3.28 13.80 -3.02
CA GLY A 222 -4.35 13.07 -2.35
C GLY A 222 -4.15 11.56 -2.44
N HIS A 223 -4.77 10.79 -1.56
CA HIS A 223 -4.51 9.36 -1.37
C HIS A 223 -4.56 8.54 -2.66
N SER A 224 -5.66 8.69 -3.43
CA SER A 224 -5.85 7.97 -4.70
C SER A 224 -4.95 8.46 -5.82
N GLN A 225 -4.49 9.72 -5.74
CA GLN A 225 -3.68 10.37 -6.78
C GLN A 225 -2.20 9.96 -6.70
N MET A 226 -1.73 9.51 -5.54
CA MET A 226 -0.33 9.06 -5.34
C MET A 226 0.11 8.04 -6.39
N ARG A 227 -0.76 7.10 -6.74
CA ARG A 227 -0.51 6.05 -7.75
C ARG A 227 -0.21 6.57 -9.15
N TYR A 228 -0.66 7.79 -9.45
CA TYR A 228 -0.45 8.44 -10.74
C TYR A 228 0.56 9.57 -10.68
N SER A 229 0.94 10.02 -9.49
CA SER A 229 1.86 11.13 -9.27
C SER A 229 3.25 10.79 -9.79
N GLU A 230 3.79 11.68 -10.62
CA GLU A 230 5.17 11.57 -11.08
C GLU A 230 6.15 11.80 -9.92
N GLU A 231 5.84 12.76 -9.05
CA GLU A 231 6.68 13.10 -7.89
C GLU A 231 6.81 11.92 -6.92
N VAL A 232 5.70 11.26 -6.60
CA VAL A 232 5.72 10.06 -5.73
C VAL A 232 6.60 8.96 -6.32
N ALA A 233 6.50 8.73 -7.64
CA ALA A 233 7.31 7.73 -8.31
C ALA A 233 8.80 8.12 -8.37
N LYS A 234 9.12 9.40 -8.61
CA LYS A 234 10.50 9.91 -8.57
C LYS A 234 11.12 9.72 -7.19
N GLN A 235 10.41 10.10 -6.13
CA GLN A 235 10.87 9.93 -4.76
C GLN A 235 11.03 8.46 -4.37
N THR A 236 10.12 7.61 -4.83
CA THR A 236 10.25 6.15 -4.65
C THR A 236 11.51 5.64 -5.33
N VAL A 237 11.73 5.95 -6.61
CA VAL A 237 12.95 5.54 -7.33
C VAL A 237 14.21 6.08 -6.65
N HIS A 238 14.22 7.34 -6.24
CA HIS A 238 15.35 7.94 -5.54
C HIS A 238 15.65 7.18 -4.24
N PHE A 239 14.62 6.86 -3.45
CA PHE A 239 14.77 6.07 -2.24
C PHE A 239 15.28 4.66 -2.52
N LEU A 240 14.71 3.94 -3.50
CA LEU A 240 15.16 2.60 -3.86
C LEU A 240 16.65 2.58 -4.25
N GLN A 241 17.13 3.63 -4.91
CA GLN A 241 18.54 3.77 -5.31
C GLN A 241 19.45 4.21 -4.16
N LYS A 242 19.01 5.18 -3.34
CA LYS A 242 19.88 5.93 -2.40
C LYS A 242 19.65 5.63 -0.93
N GLY A 243 18.46 5.18 -0.56
CA GLY A 243 18.08 4.95 0.84
C GLY A 243 17.64 6.21 1.59
N ALA A 244 17.41 7.30 0.87
CA ALA A 244 16.87 8.56 1.34
C ALA A 244 15.96 9.15 0.26
N PHE A 245 15.09 10.09 0.61
CA PHE A 245 14.33 10.91 -0.33
C PHE A 245 15.14 12.15 -0.76
N ASP A 246 14.69 12.80 -1.83
CA ASP A 246 15.27 14.05 -2.34
C ASP A 246 14.52 15.24 -1.71
N HIS A 247 15.17 15.98 -0.80
CA HIS A 247 14.60 17.04 0.05
C HIS A 247 14.93 18.46 -0.46
#